data_AF-A0A939QHJ9-F1
#
_entry.id   AF-A0A939QHJ9-F1
#
_cell.length_a   1.000
_cell.length_b   1.000
_cell.length_c   1.000
_cell.angle_alpha   90.00
_cell.angle_beta   90.00
_cell.angle_gamma   90.00
#
_symmetry.space_group_name_H-M   'P 1'
#
loop_
_entity.id
_entity.type
_entity.pdbx_description
1 polymer ?
#
loop_
_entity_poly.entity_id
_entity_poly.type
_entity_poly.pdbx_seq_one_letter_code
_entity_poly.pdbx_strand_id
1 'polypeptide(L)'
;MAQSTDDESSGYWYPDEGGATTVDVLNLLRRYRTAETAMRARTRSSMGMNETDLMALRFLLREQRRGHPVRPADLADHLHITRASVTSLVDRLVRDGHATRVPHPTDRRTLLIVPTSHSDEEVRATLGPMHQRMLHIVDGLSEAERAVVARFLAGMAAAVEEAADDQPSEGAAQASAT
;
A
#
# COMPACT_ATOMS: atom_id res chain seq x y z
N MET A 1 38.57 -25.84 54.77
CA MET A 1 37.45 -26.04 53.81
C MET A 1 37.12 -24.67 53.24
N ALA A 2 37.54 -24.44 51.99
CA ALA A 2 37.50 -23.15 51.31
C ALA A 2 36.10 -22.86 50.73
N GLN A 3 35.85 -21.56 50.54
CA GLN A 3 34.61 -20.89 50.16
C GLN A 3 33.99 -21.34 48.83
N SER A 4 32.67 -21.13 48.79
CA SER A 4 31.79 -20.95 47.64
C SER A 4 32.40 -20.09 46.53
N THR A 5 32.03 -20.38 45.27
CA THR A 5 31.22 -19.49 44.42
C THR A 5 30.88 -20.18 43.11
N ASP A 6 29.64 -20.01 42.69
CA ASP A 6 29.11 -20.23 41.34
C ASP A 6 30.05 -19.67 40.27
N ASP A 7 30.10 -20.35 39.12
CA ASP A 7 30.55 -19.77 37.86
C ASP A 7 29.53 -20.09 36.75
N GLU A 8 28.30 -19.62 36.97
CA GLU A 8 27.53 -19.04 35.87
C GLU A 8 28.14 -17.67 35.55
N SER A 9 29.11 -17.60 34.64
CA SER A 9 29.18 -16.55 33.62
C SER A 9 30.47 -16.64 32.82
N SER A 10 30.37 -16.88 31.51
CA SER A 10 31.41 -16.39 30.60
C SER A 10 30.82 -16.03 29.25
N GLY A 11 30.06 -14.94 29.25
CA GLY A 11 29.75 -14.13 28.07
C GLY A 11 30.68 -12.90 27.99
N TYR A 12 31.95 -13.04 28.39
CA TYR A 12 32.81 -11.88 28.73
C TYR A 12 33.72 -11.38 27.61
N TRP A 13 33.74 -11.98 26.40
CA TRP A 13 34.78 -11.65 25.41
C TRP A 13 34.34 -11.18 24.02
N TYR A 14 33.05 -11.08 23.74
CA TYR A 14 32.59 -10.35 22.56
C TYR A 14 31.35 -9.55 22.95
N PRO A 15 31.24 -8.26 22.54
CA PRO A 15 29.95 -7.60 22.55
C PRO A 15 28.99 -8.45 21.73
N ASP A 16 27.73 -8.52 22.14
CA ASP A 16 26.65 -9.02 21.30
C ASP A 16 26.52 -8.07 20.10
N GLU A 17 27.40 -8.21 19.11
CA GLU A 17 27.37 -7.53 17.81
C GLU A 17 26.32 -8.19 16.91
N GLY A 18 25.20 -8.63 17.50
CA GLY A 18 24.06 -9.20 16.80
C GLY A 18 23.29 -8.12 16.05
N GLY A 19 23.89 -7.54 15.02
CA GLY A 19 23.15 -6.77 14.01
C GLY A 19 22.01 -7.64 13.46
N ALA A 20 20.90 -7.00 13.04
CA ALA A 20 19.75 -7.73 12.50
C ALA A 20 20.20 -8.70 11.41
N THR A 21 19.90 -9.99 11.59
CA THR A 21 20.28 -11.01 10.61
C THR A 21 19.42 -10.85 9.33
N THR A 22 19.85 -11.45 8.23
CA THR A 22 19.05 -11.51 6.99
C THR A 22 17.64 -12.05 7.25
N VAL A 23 17.51 -13.06 8.11
CA VAL A 23 16.23 -13.66 8.47
C VAL A 23 15.37 -12.70 9.28
N ASP A 24 15.97 -11.93 10.19
CA ASP A 24 15.26 -10.92 10.99
C ASP A 24 14.66 -9.84 10.09
N VAL A 25 15.43 -9.34 9.13
CA VAL A 25 14.97 -8.30 8.19
C VAL A 25 13.77 -8.80 7.37
N LEU A 26 13.82 -10.04 6.87
CA LEU A 26 12.70 -10.64 6.13
C LEU A 26 11.47 -10.88 7.01
N ASN A 27 11.65 -11.31 8.26
CA ASN A 27 10.57 -11.50 9.21
C ASN A 27 9.92 -10.17 9.62
N LEU A 28 10.72 -9.12 9.81
CA LEU A 28 10.23 -7.76 10.06
C LEU A 28 9.41 -7.23 8.88
N LEU A 29 9.86 -7.47 7.65
CA LEU A 29 9.10 -7.09 6.45
C LEU A 29 7.76 -7.84 6.37
N ARG A 30 7.74 -9.15 6.67
CA ARG A 30 6.49 -9.94 6.72
C ARG A 30 5.54 -9.40 7.79
N ARG A 31 6.04 -9.15 8.99
CA ARG A 31 5.27 -8.56 10.10
C ARG A 31 4.68 -7.21 9.70
N TYR A 32 5.46 -6.36 9.05
CA TYR A 32 4.99 -5.08 8.52
C TYR A 32 3.85 -5.26 7.50
N ARG A 33 4.00 -6.17 6.53
CA ARG A 33 2.95 -6.48 5.54
C ARG A 33 1.66 -6.97 6.20
N THR A 34 1.75 -7.86 7.18
CA THR A 34 0.58 -8.33 7.94
C THR A 34 -0.12 -7.19 8.67
N ALA A 35 0.65 -6.31 9.33
CA ALA A 35 0.11 -5.13 10.00
C ALA A 35 -0.56 -4.16 9.01
N GLU A 36 0.02 -3.97 7.83
CA GLU A 36 -0.52 -3.15 6.76
C GLU A 36 -1.84 -3.71 6.22
N THR A 37 -1.92 -5.01 5.93
CA THR A 37 -3.16 -5.66 5.49
C THR A 37 -4.29 -5.51 6.51
N ALA A 38 -3.99 -5.73 7.80
CA ALA A 38 -4.96 -5.52 8.87
C ALA A 38 -5.43 -4.05 8.95
N MET A 39 -4.53 -3.09 8.70
CA MET A 39 -4.87 -1.67 8.67
C MET A 39 -5.78 -1.32 7.49
N ARG A 40 -5.49 -1.84 6.29
CA ARG A 40 -6.32 -1.65 5.10
C ARG A 40 -7.73 -2.21 5.33
N ALA A 41 -7.85 -3.37 5.96
CA ALA A 41 -9.13 -3.96 6.33
C ALA A 41 -9.94 -3.08 7.30
N ARG A 42 -9.30 -2.51 8.34
CA ARG A 42 -9.94 -1.56 9.26
C ARG A 42 -10.40 -0.29 8.54
N THR A 43 -9.58 0.25 7.65
CA THR A 43 -9.91 1.45 6.88
C THR A 43 -11.12 1.22 5.99
N ARG A 44 -11.13 0.11 5.25
CA ARG A 44 -12.28 -0.34 4.47
C ARG A 44 -13.56 -0.43 5.30
N SER A 45 -13.47 -1.07 6.47
CA SER A 45 -14.61 -1.22 7.38
C SER A 45 -15.12 0.13 7.89
N SER A 46 -14.22 1.05 8.21
CA SER A 46 -14.57 2.40 8.67
C SER A 46 -15.27 3.21 7.59
N MET A 47 -14.83 3.08 6.35
CA MET A 47 -15.36 3.84 5.20
C MET A 47 -16.51 3.14 4.48
N GLY A 48 -16.93 1.94 4.93
CA GLY A 48 -17.95 1.15 4.24
C GLY A 48 -17.56 0.68 2.83
N MET A 49 -16.27 0.58 2.53
CA MET A 49 -15.75 0.28 1.18
C MET A 49 -15.26 -1.16 1.02
N ASN A 50 -15.34 -1.68 -0.20
CA ASN A 50 -14.56 -2.86 -0.60
C ASN A 50 -13.11 -2.46 -0.95
N GLU A 51 -12.29 -3.46 -1.30
CA GLU A 51 -10.88 -3.25 -1.61
C GLU A 51 -10.64 -2.40 -2.84
N THR A 52 -11.35 -2.74 -3.92
CA THR A 52 -11.19 -2.07 -5.20
C THR A 52 -11.62 -0.61 -5.12
N ASP A 53 -12.68 -0.32 -4.38
CA ASP A 53 -13.19 1.04 -4.16
C ASP A 53 -12.18 1.88 -3.38
N LEU A 54 -11.56 1.32 -2.32
CA LEU A 54 -10.51 2.02 -1.57
C LEU A 54 -9.24 2.24 -2.41
N MET A 55 -8.85 1.27 -3.23
CA MET A 55 -7.70 1.42 -4.14
C MET A 55 -7.97 2.51 -5.19
N ALA A 56 -9.16 2.52 -5.79
CA ALA A 56 -9.57 3.56 -6.73
C ALA A 56 -9.56 4.95 -6.08
N LEU A 57 -10.12 5.08 -4.87
CA LEU A 57 -10.14 6.36 -4.18
C LEU A 57 -8.73 6.86 -3.84
N ARG A 58 -7.84 5.98 -3.38
CA ARG A 58 -6.43 6.33 -3.13
C ARG A 58 -5.71 6.79 -4.40
N PHE A 59 -5.99 6.13 -5.53
CA PHE A 59 -5.47 6.52 -6.83
C PHE A 59 -5.96 7.91 -7.23
N LEU A 60 -7.26 8.15 -7.17
CA LEU A 60 -7.90 9.44 -7.47
C LEU A 60 -7.30 10.58 -6.63
N LEU A 61 -7.16 10.37 -5.31
CA LEU A 61 -6.56 11.36 -4.42
C LEU A 61 -5.09 11.63 -4.72
N ARG A 62 -4.32 10.61 -5.14
CA ARG A 62 -2.92 10.75 -5.53
C ARG A 62 -2.78 11.56 -6.81
N GLU A 63 -3.56 11.24 -7.85
CA GLU A 63 -3.49 11.95 -9.13
C GLU A 63 -4.05 13.36 -9.03
N GLN A 64 -5.09 13.59 -8.22
CA GLN A 64 -5.57 14.94 -7.90
C GLN A 64 -4.45 15.81 -7.29
N ARG A 65 -3.66 15.27 -6.35
CA ARG A 65 -2.51 15.99 -5.75
C ARG A 65 -1.41 16.32 -6.77
N ARG A 66 -1.29 15.52 -7.83
CA ARG A 66 -0.36 15.75 -8.94
C ARG A 66 -0.92 16.70 -10.01
N GLY A 67 -2.20 17.08 -9.90
CA GLY A 67 -2.88 17.85 -10.93
C GLY A 67 -3.17 17.05 -12.21
N HIS A 68 -3.19 15.72 -12.11
CA HIS A 68 -3.46 14.83 -13.23
C HIS A 68 -4.95 14.45 -13.26
N PRO A 69 -5.69 14.84 -14.31
CA PRO A 69 -7.09 14.42 -14.47
C PRO A 69 -7.18 12.91 -14.70
N VAL A 70 -8.11 12.24 -14.01
CA VAL A 70 -8.30 10.79 -14.13
C VAL A 70 -9.54 10.48 -14.95
N ARG A 71 -9.38 9.65 -15.99
CA ARG A 71 -10.45 9.09 -16.81
C ARG A 71 -10.84 7.70 -16.30
N PRO A 72 -12.04 7.19 -16.64
CA PRO A 72 -12.42 5.81 -16.33
C PRO A 72 -11.45 4.77 -16.91
N ALA A 73 -10.84 5.03 -18.07
CA ALA A 73 -9.84 4.13 -18.65
C ALA A 73 -8.60 4.01 -17.75
N ASP A 74 -8.13 5.12 -17.19
CA ASP A 74 -6.95 5.12 -16.31
C ASP A 74 -7.21 4.31 -15.02
N LEU A 75 -8.46 4.29 -14.53
CA LEU A 75 -8.86 3.42 -13.42
C LEU A 75 -8.86 1.94 -13.82
N ALA A 76 -9.30 1.61 -15.04
CA ALA A 76 -9.28 0.23 -15.54
C ALA A 76 -7.84 -0.29 -15.59
N ASP A 77 -6.94 0.52 -16.15
CA ASP A 77 -5.53 0.19 -16.33
C ASP A 77 -4.83 0.08 -14.97
N HIS A 78 -5.07 1.04 -14.06
CA HIS A 78 -4.44 1.03 -12.74
C HIS A 78 -4.89 -0.14 -11.85
N LEU A 79 -6.16 -0.52 -11.94
CA LEU A 79 -6.75 -1.55 -11.07
C LEU A 79 -6.73 -2.94 -11.73
N HIS A 80 -6.31 -3.05 -12.99
CA HIS A 80 -6.36 -4.25 -13.81
C HIS A 80 -7.76 -4.90 -13.84
N ILE A 81 -8.80 -4.08 -14.01
CA ILE A 81 -10.21 -4.53 -14.07
C ILE A 81 -10.87 -4.14 -15.38
N THR A 82 -11.97 -4.83 -15.70
CA THR A 82 -12.74 -4.53 -16.92
C THR A 82 -13.40 -3.15 -16.86
N ARG A 83 -13.68 -2.56 -18.03
CA ARG A 83 -14.42 -1.28 -18.14
C ARG A 83 -15.80 -1.36 -17.49
N ALA A 84 -16.49 -2.50 -17.59
CA ALA A 84 -17.78 -2.71 -16.91
C ALA A 84 -17.63 -2.65 -15.38
N SER A 85 -16.58 -3.27 -14.85
CA SER A 85 -16.24 -3.21 -13.42
C SER A 85 -15.91 -1.78 -12.97
N VAL A 86 -15.19 -1.01 -13.79
CA VAL A 86 -14.93 0.42 -13.51
C VAL A 86 -16.24 1.20 -13.44
N THR A 87 -17.17 1.02 -14.37
CA THR A 87 -18.45 1.75 -14.33
C THR A 87 -19.17 1.52 -13.01
N SER A 88 -19.34 0.24 -12.61
CA SER A 88 -19.97 -0.13 -11.35
C SER A 88 -19.23 0.41 -10.12
N LEU A 89 -17.90 0.43 -10.15
CA LEU A 89 -17.07 1.00 -9.10
C LEU A 89 -17.30 2.51 -8.98
N VAL A 90 -17.25 3.24 -10.09
CA VAL A 90 -17.42 4.69 -10.09
C VAL A 90 -18.85 5.04 -9.67
N ASP A 91 -19.85 4.26 -10.07
CA ASP A 91 -21.24 4.44 -9.62
C ASP A 91 -21.37 4.30 -8.10
N ARG A 92 -20.71 3.30 -7.49
CA ARG A 92 -20.68 3.18 -6.03
C ARG A 92 -20.00 4.37 -5.38
N LEU A 93 -18.80 4.75 -5.84
CA LEU A 93 -18.08 5.90 -5.29
C LEU A 93 -18.88 7.20 -5.41
N VAL A 94 -19.61 7.42 -6.51
CA VAL A 94 -20.46 8.60 -6.68
C VAL A 94 -21.68 8.54 -5.76
N ARG A 95 -22.35 7.39 -5.71
CA ARG A 95 -23.53 7.16 -4.85
C ARG A 95 -23.21 7.37 -3.37
N ASP A 96 -22.04 6.94 -2.94
CA ASP A 96 -21.57 7.05 -1.55
C ASP A 96 -20.93 8.44 -1.26
N GLY A 97 -20.93 9.35 -2.24
CA GLY A 97 -20.44 10.72 -2.08
C GLY A 97 -18.91 10.84 -2.09
N HIS A 98 -18.20 9.80 -2.51
CA HIS A 98 -16.74 9.77 -2.51
C HIS A 98 -16.08 10.34 -3.76
N ALA A 99 -16.79 10.33 -4.88
CA ALA A 99 -16.31 10.89 -6.14
C ALA A 99 -17.44 11.60 -6.90
N THR A 100 -17.06 12.40 -7.89
CA THR A 100 -17.97 13.04 -8.84
C THR A 100 -17.47 12.82 -10.25
N ARG A 101 -18.42 12.86 -11.21
CA ARG A 101 -18.11 12.87 -12.64
C ARG A 101 -18.19 14.30 -13.14
N VAL A 102 -17.12 14.79 -13.74
CA VAL A 102 -17.09 16.13 -14.33
C VAL A 102 -16.71 16.04 -15.82
N PRO A 103 -17.29 16.87 -16.70
CA PRO A 103 -16.87 16.94 -18.09
C PRO A 103 -15.40 17.36 -18.20
N HIS A 104 -14.66 16.81 -19.16
CA HIS A 104 -13.31 17.29 -19.46
C HIS A 104 -13.38 18.76 -19.92
N PRO A 105 -12.48 19.64 -19.45
CA PRO A 105 -12.56 21.08 -19.72
C PRO A 105 -12.46 21.43 -21.21
N THR A 106 -11.71 20.64 -21.98
CA THR A 106 -11.52 20.84 -23.43
C THR A 106 -12.31 19.88 -24.31
N ASP A 107 -12.80 18.75 -23.78
CA ASP A 107 -13.51 17.73 -24.54
C ASP A 107 -14.72 17.21 -23.77
N ARG A 108 -15.87 17.87 -23.94
CA ARG A 108 -17.10 17.54 -23.19
C ARG A 108 -17.63 16.12 -23.43
N ARG A 109 -17.11 15.38 -24.41
CA ARG A 109 -17.44 13.96 -24.65
C ARG A 109 -16.71 13.03 -23.69
N THR A 110 -15.62 13.51 -23.08
CA THR A 110 -14.83 12.79 -22.09
C THR A 110 -15.28 13.19 -20.68
N LEU A 111 -15.44 12.19 -19.80
CA LEU A 111 -15.69 12.40 -18.37
C LEU A 111 -14.41 12.16 -17.57
N LEU A 112 -14.25 12.96 -16.53
CA LEU A 112 -13.22 12.85 -15.52
C LEU A 112 -13.85 12.42 -14.19
N ILE A 113 -13.10 11.64 -13.42
CA ILE A 113 -13.49 11.21 -12.08
C ILE A 113 -12.68 12.04 -11.08
N VAL A 114 -13.38 12.75 -10.20
CA VAL A 114 -12.77 13.66 -9.22
C VAL A 114 -13.21 13.24 -7.82
N PRO A 115 -12.28 12.96 -6.89
CA PRO A 115 -12.64 12.64 -5.51
C PRO A 115 -13.24 13.88 -4.83
N THR A 116 -14.20 13.68 -3.94
CA THR A 116 -14.80 14.78 -3.18
C THR A 116 -13.85 15.27 -2.08
N SER A 117 -14.01 16.52 -1.65
CA SER A 117 -13.27 17.06 -0.49
C SER A 117 -13.52 16.23 0.77
N HIS A 118 -14.77 15.80 0.98
CA HIS A 118 -15.16 14.91 2.08
C HIS A 118 -14.34 13.61 2.11
N SER A 119 -14.08 13.01 0.94
CA SER A 119 -13.27 11.79 0.88
C SER A 119 -11.81 12.00 1.23
N ASP A 120 -11.24 13.13 0.81
CA ASP A 120 -9.87 13.46 1.19
C ASP A 120 -9.77 13.68 2.71
N GLU A 121 -10.77 14.33 3.32
CA GLU A 121 -10.89 14.49 4.76
C GLU A 121 -11.04 13.16 5.50
N GLU A 122 -11.94 12.29 5.06
CA GLU A 122 -12.22 11.00 5.70
C GLU A 122 -11.04 10.03 5.58
N VAL A 123 -10.40 9.96 4.41
CA VAL A 123 -9.16 9.19 4.22
C VAL A 123 -8.04 9.76 5.09
N ARG A 124 -7.90 11.08 5.18
CA ARG A 124 -6.89 11.72 6.04
C ARG A 124 -7.20 11.52 7.52
N ALA A 125 -8.44 11.50 7.95
CA ALA A 125 -8.82 11.21 9.33
C ALA A 125 -8.46 9.77 9.71
N THR A 126 -8.72 8.82 8.81
CA THR A 126 -8.50 7.40 9.06
C THR A 126 -7.02 7.00 8.95
N LEU A 127 -6.31 7.51 7.93
CA LEU A 127 -4.93 7.12 7.63
C LEU A 127 -3.87 8.13 8.07
N GLY A 128 -4.25 9.39 8.29
CA GLY A 128 -3.34 10.49 8.61
C GLY A 128 -2.52 10.26 9.88
N PRO A 129 -3.11 9.86 11.02
CA PRO A 129 -2.36 9.61 12.25
C PRO A 129 -1.28 8.53 12.08
N MET A 130 -1.57 7.49 11.29
CA MET A 130 -0.59 6.45 10.97
C MET A 130 0.53 7.03 10.09
N HIS A 131 0.17 7.76 9.03
CA HIS A 131 1.16 8.34 8.12
C HIS A 131 2.10 9.31 8.84
N GLN A 132 1.58 10.11 9.78
CA GLN A 132 2.40 10.98 10.63
C GLN A 132 3.39 10.19 11.49
N ARG A 133 2.96 9.07 12.11
CA ARG A 133 3.87 8.20 12.87
C ARG A 133 4.96 7.59 11.98
N MET A 134 4.60 7.19 10.75
CA MET A 134 5.58 6.68 9.79
C MET A 134 6.59 7.75 9.38
N LEU A 135 6.14 8.97 9.07
CA LEU A 135 7.01 10.10 8.74
C LEU A 135 7.98 10.39 9.89
N HIS A 136 7.47 10.43 11.13
CA HIS A 136 8.31 10.67 12.31
C HIS A 136 9.42 9.61 12.47
N ILE A 137 9.11 8.33 12.19
CA ILE A 137 10.12 7.26 12.21
C ILE A 137 11.20 7.51 11.15
N VAL A 138 10.81 7.90 9.93
CA VAL A 138 11.73 8.15 8.82
C VAL A 138 12.57 9.43 9.04
N ASP A 139 11.99 10.44 9.68
CA ASP A 139 12.68 11.68 10.06
C ASP A 139 13.77 11.42 11.10
N GLY A 140 13.57 10.42 11.97
CA GLY A 140 14.56 9.97 12.95
C GLY A 140 15.77 9.25 12.37
N LEU A 141 15.73 8.85 11.09
CA LEU A 141 16.87 8.21 10.42
C LEU A 141 17.89 9.26 9.95
N SER A 142 19.16 8.90 9.89
CA SER A 142 20.18 9.66 9.15
C SER A 142 19.96 9.56 7.63
N GLU A 143 20.62 10.43 6.88
CA GLU A 143 20.58 10.37 5.40
C GLU A 143 21.14 9.04 4.86
N ALA A 144 22.21 8.53 5.46
CA ALA A 144 22.80 7.25 5.08
C ALA A 144 21.84 6.08 5.34
N GLU A 145 21.16 6.06 6.49
CA GLU A 145 20.16 5.04 6.81
C GLU A 145 18.96 5.12 5.87
N ARG A 146 18.45 6.32 5.59
CA ARG A 146 17.37 6.52 4.59
C ARG A 146 17.78 5.97 3.23
N ALA A 147 19.01 6.24 2.78
CA ALA A 147 19.50 5.71 1.51
C ALA A 147 19.58 4.17 1.50
N VAL A 148 20.00 3.55 2.61
CA VAL A 148 20.01 2.08 2.74
C VAL A 148 18.58 1.51 2.69
N VAL A 149 17.66 2.07 3.49
CA VAL A 149 16.27 1.63 3.55
C VAL A 149 15.56 1.80 2.20
N ALA A 150 15.76 2.93 1.53
CA ALA A 150 15.17 3.20 0.22
C ALA A 150 15.64 2.20 -0.84
N ARG A 151 16.95 1.92 -0.91
CA ARG A 151 17.50 0.90 -1.83
C ARG A 151 16.95 -0.49 -1.53
N PHE A 152 16.91 -0.87 -0.24
CA PHE A 152 16.38 -2.16 0.18
C PHE A 152 14.90 -2.33 -0.21
N LEU A 153 14.05 -1.35 0.12
CA LEU A 153 12.61 -1.42 -0.19
C LEU A 153 12.35 -1.42 -1.70
N ALA A 154 13.11 -0.64 -2.48
CA ALA A 154 13.00 -0.65 -3.94
C ALA A 154 13.36 -2.03 -4.53
N GLY A 155 14.46 -2.64 -4.07
CA GLY A 155 14.83 -4.00 -4.51
C GLY A 155 13.79 -5.06 -4.12
N MET A 156 13.22 -4.97 -2.92
CA MET A 156 12.15 -5.88 -2.47
C MET A 156 10.84 -5.68 -3.23
N ALA A 157 10.53 -4.47 -3.70
CA ALA A 157 9.37 -4.20 -4.53
C ALA A 157 9.54 -4.83 -5.92
N ALA A 158 10.67 -4.56 -6.59
CA ALA A 158 10.98 -5.12 -7.90
C ALA A 158 10.92 -6.66 -7.90
N ALA A 159 11.52 -7.31 -6.89
CA ALA A 159 11.49 -8.76 -6.77
C ALA A 159 10.08 -9.37 -6.61
N VAL A 160 9.13 -8.61 -6.04
CA VAL A 160 7.73 -9.05 -5.90
C VAL A 160 6.94 -8.80 -7.18
N GLU A 161 7.21 -7.68 -7.86
CA GLU A 161 6.58 -7.33 -9.14
C GLU A 161 6.98 -8.33 -10.24
N GLU A 162 8.28 -8.65 -10.36
CA GLU A 162 8.79 -9.67 -11.29
C GLU A 162 8.13 -11.05 -11.06
N ALA A 163 7.98 -11.45 -9.79
CA ALA A 163 7.33 -12.72 -9.46
C ALA A 163 5.82 -12.75 -9.78
N ALA A 164 5.16 -11.59 -9.86
CA ALA A 164 3.76 -11.49 -10.25
C ALA A 164 3.60 -11.55 -11.78
N ASP A 165 4.57 -11.02 -12.52
CA ASP A 165 4.60 -11.06 -14.00
C ASP A 165 4.96 -12.46 -14.54
N ASP A 166 5.75 -13.23 -13.79
CA ASP A 166 6.15 -14.61 -14.15
C ASP A 166 5.05 -15.67 -13.94
N GLN A 167 3.91 -15.33 -13.33
CA GLN A 167 2.76 -16.25 -13.21
C GLN A 167 1.93 -16.22 -14.50
N PRO A 168 1.91 -17.30 -15.32
CA PRO A 168 1.04 -17.35 -16.49
C PRO A 168 -0.41 -17.29 -16.02
N SER A 169 -1.23 -16.46 -16.66
CA SER A 169 -2.67 -16.34 -16.37
C SER A 169 -3.39 -17.68 -16.62
N GLU A 170 -3.47 -18.53 -15.60
CA GLU A 170 -4.35 -19.72 -15.56
C GLU A 170 -5.81 -19.26 -15.46
N GLY A 171 -6.36 -18.78 -16.58
CA GLY A 171 -7.75 -18.33 -16.64
C GLY A 171 -8.40 -18.38 -18.03
N ALA A 172 -7.64 -18.61 -19.11
CA ALA A 172 -8.18 -18.65 -20.47
C ALA A 172 -8.45 -20.06 -21.03
N ALA A 173 -8.13 -21.14 -20.29
CA ALA A 173 -8.12 -22.50 -20.83
C ALA A 173 -9.26 -23.44 -20.38
N GLN A 174 -10.38 -22.94 -19.85
CA GLN A 174 -11.56 -23.78 -19.51
C GLN A 174 -12.88 -23.37 -20.19
N ALA A 175 -12.86 -22.48 -21.19
CA ALA A 175 -14.05 -22.15 -22.00
C ALA A 175 -14.02 -22.79 -23.41
N SER A 176 -13.35 -23.92 -23.58
CA SER A 176 -13.38 -24.71 -24.82
C SER A 176 -13.15 -26.19 -24.53
N ALA A 177 -14.07 -26.81 -23.79
CA ALA A 177 -14.27 -28.25 -23.80
C ALA A 177 -15.72 -28.54 -23.41
N THR A 178 -16.53 -28.80 -24.45
CA THR A 178 -17.66 -29.73 -24.56
C THR A 178 -18.71 -29.80 -23.45
#